data_AF-Q7S4W6-F1
#
_entry.id   AF-Q7S4W6-F1
#
_cell.length_a   1.000
_cell.length_b   1.000
_cell.length_c   1.000
_cell.angle_alpha   90.00
_cell.angle_beta   90.00
_cell.angle_gamma   90.00
#
_symmetry.space_group_name_H-M   'P 1'
#
loop_
_entity.id
_entity.type
_entity.pdbx_description
1 polymer ?
#
loop_
_entity_poly.entity_id
_entity_poly.type
_entity_poly.pdbx_seq_one_letter_code
_entity_poly.pdbx_strand_id
1 'polypeptide(L)'
;MATADRLERRQSFDVVAEQVKRKFDMSHFDLNAIIRGAQLTLVGAQRALQNPGIFTSRHYKQAAIAVAAGILIRLLISIPIIGIRVLLWFLSFGIDLRNATWDDKLVGGLGFVEEHVLQAPLFFMSLMRYVTPTLDDLFMDSIRWVDTTYVNKHKHDEDPSKLRPMYYPNLRQYSVRDGTTNSTSTAENISMFIYRFARKGAISLAVFAASYLPYIGRFVLPAASFWTFNRAVGLGPASVIFGTGILLPRRYLVIFLQSYFSSRSLVRELLEPYFARIRFTSEQKRKWFRSREGLLFGFGIGFYILLRVPLLGVLIYGIAEASAAYLITKVSDPPPPPSESSGFAESQLEWRNKQKFLNLSLANMDSIHDKPPPYSIHDPNPKTEL
;
A
#
# COMPACT_ATOMS: atom_id res chain seq x y z
N MET A 1 -42.11 -27.82 -24.89
CA MET A 1 -40.78 -27.39 -25.39
C MET A 1 -40.56 -25.87 -25.29
N ALA A 2 -41.49 -25.01 -25.72
CA ALA A 2 -41.30 -23.54 -25.68
C ALA A 2 -41.18 -22.90 -24.26
N THR A 3 -41.66 -23.56 -23.22
CA THR A 3 -41.61 -23.10 -21.83
C THR A 3 -40.27 -23.37 -21.14
N ALA A 4 -39.62 -24.49 -21.46
CA ALA A 4 -38.31 -24.85 -20.92
C ALA A 4 -37.20 -23.92 -21.44
N ASP A 5 -37.21 -23.63 -22.75
CA ASP A 5 -36.28 -22.69 -23.40
C ASP A 5 -36.40 -21.24 -22.84
N ARG A 6 -37.62 -20.80 -22.48
CA ARG A 6 -37.81 -19.50 -21.81
C ARG A 6 -37.24 -19.44 -20.39
N LEU A 7 -37.28 -20.55 -19.64
CA LEU A 7 -36.73 -20.63 -18.28
C LEU A 7 -35.20 -20.65 -18.30
N GLU A 8 -34.60 -21.42 -19.20
CA GLU A 8 -33.14 -21.46 -19.39
C GLU A 8 -32.58 -20.10 -19.85
N ARG A 9 -33.28 -19.41 -20.77
CA ARG A 9 -32.90 -18.04 -21.14
C ARG A 9 -32.99 -17.08 -19.96
N ARG A 10 -34.07 -17.10 -19.16
CA ARG A 10 -34.17 -16.23 -17.97
C ARG A 10 -33.05 -16.50 -16.97
N GLN A 11 -32.76 -17.76 -16.66
CA GLN A 11 -31.68 -18.13 -15.75
C GLN A 11 -30.30 -17.67 -16.25
N SER A 12 -30.02 -17.83 -17.54
CA SER A 12 -28.77 -17.34 -18.12
C SER A 12 -28.68 -15.82 -18.13
N PHE A 13 -29.79 -15.11 -18.40
CA PHE A 13 -29.85 -13.65 -18.26
C PHE A 13 -29.61 -13.18 -16.82
N ASP A 14 -30.21 -13.83 -15.83
CA ASP A 14 -30.04 -13.48 -14.42
C ASP A 14 -28.59 -13.72 -13.95
N VAL A 15 -27.97 -14.83 -14.36
CA VAL A 15 -26.55 -15.10 -14.09
C VAL A 15 -25.65 -14.05 -14.74
N VAL A 16 -25.92 -13.67 -15.99
CA VAL A 16 -25.15 -12.62 -16.68
C VAL A 16 -25.37 -11.27 -16.01
N ALA A 17 -26.61 -10.93 -15.63
CA ALA A 17 -26.94 -9.69 -14.93
C ALA A 17 -26.24 -9.62 -13.55
N GLU A 18 -26.19 -10.72 -12.80
CA GLU A 18 -25.42 -10.79 -11.56
C GLU A 18 -23.93 -10.66 -11.79
N GLN A 19 -23.37 -11.34 -12.80
CA GLN A 19 -21.95 -11.20 -13.15
C GLN A 19 -21.60 -9.77 -13.55
N VAL A 20 -22.46 -9.11 -14.31
CA VAL A 20 -22.33 -7.70 -14.67
C VAL A 20 -22.40 -6.85 -13.41
N LYS A 21 -23.42 -7.02 -12.56
CA LYS A 21 -23.58 -6.28 -11.30
C LYS A 21 -22.36 -6.44 -10.39
N ARG A 22 -21.80 -7.65 -10.26
CA ARG A 22 -20.54 -7.90 -9.53
C ARG A 22 -19.33 -7.21 -10.13
N LYS A 23 -19.25 -7.06 -11.47
CA LYS A 23 -18.18 -6.31 -12.15
C LYS A 23 -18.31 -4.79 -12.00
N PHE A 24 -19.52 -4.32 -11.71
CA PHE A 24 -19.84 -2.91 -11.40
C PHE A 24 -19.91 -2.64 -9.89
N ASP A 25 -19.73 -3.65 -9.03
CA ASP A 25 -19.72 -3.45 -7.58
C ASP A 25 -18.50 -2.62 -7.17
N MET A 26 -18.77 -1.43 -6.63
CA MET A 26 -17.80 -0.46 -6.15
C MET A 26 -17.61 -0.53 -4.63
N SER A 27 -18.27 -1.47 -3.96
CA SER A 27 -18.33 -1.51 -2.50
C SER A 27 -16.95 -1.44 -1.86
N HIS A 28 -15.94 -2.14 -2.38
CA HIS A 28 -14.57 -2.14 -1.85
C HIS A 28 -13.74 -0.87 -2.13
N PHE A 29 -14.16 -0.03 -3.09
CA PHE A 29 -13.47 1.21 -3.49
C PHE A 29 -14.42 2.42 -3.42
N ASP A 30 -15.00 2.63 -2.24
CA ASP A 30 -15.87 3.77 -1.93
C ASP A 30 -15.04 5.03 -1.62
N LEU A 31 -15.47 6.19 -2.13
CA LEU A 31 -14.86 7.48 -1.86
C LEU A 31 -14.80 7.80 -0.37
N ASN A 32 -15.83 7.45 0.39
CA ASN A 32 -15.82 7.65 1.85
C ASN A 32 -14.70 6.85 2.52
N ALA A 33 -14.46 5.62 2.07
CA ALA A 33 -13.34 4.81 2.54
C ALA A 33 -11.99 5.46 2.18
N ILE A 34 -11.84 6.04 0.99
CA ILE A 34 -10.61 6.73 0.58
C ILE A 34 -10.35 7.95 1.47
N ILE A 35 -11.35 8.81 1.67
CA ILE A 35 -11.24 9.99 2.54
C ILE A 35 -10.88 9.56 3.97
N ARG A 36 -11.55 8.51 4.46
CA ARG A 36 -11.27 7.95 5.79
C ARG A 36 -9.85 7.40 5.91
N GLY A 37 -9.33 6.80 4.85
CA GLY A 37 -7.95 6.33 4.76
C GLY A 37 -6.96 7.49 4.88
N ALA A 38 -7.20 8.59 4.16
CA ALA A 38 -6.36 9.79 4.24
C ALA A 38 -6.43 10.45 5.64
N GLN A 39 -7.61 10.45 6.26
CA GLN A 39 -7.75 10.90 7.66
C GLN A 39 -6.93 10.01 8.62
N LEU A 40 -6.96 8.69 8.43
CA LEU A 40 -6.13 7.74 9.18
C LEU A 40 -4.63 7.99 9.01
N THR A 41 -4.17 8.48 7.86
CA THR A 41 -2.77 8.90 7.68
C THR A 41 -2.41 9.98 8.71
N LEU A 42 -3.24 11.02 8.82
CA LEU A 42 -2.95 12.15 9.71
C LEU A 42 -3.06 11.75 11.18
N VAL A 43 -4.14 11.04 11.55
CA VAL A 43 -4.33 10.55 12.92
C VAL A 43 -3.25 9.55 13.31
N GLY A 44 -2.94 8.61 12.41
CA GLY A 44 -1.87 7.64 12.61
C GLY A 44 -0.51 8.30 12.79
N ALA A 45 -0.18 9.29 11.94
CA ALA A 45 1.08 10.04 12.05
C ALA A 45 1.16 10.82 13.35
N GLN A 46 0.08 11.50 13.76
CA GLN A 46 0.03 12.20 15.05
C GLN A 46 0.22 11.23 16.22
N ARG A 47 -0.43 10.05 16.17
CA ARG A 47 -0.31 9.01 17.19
C ARG A 47 1.10 8.43 17.25
N ALA A 48 1.72 8.19 16.09
CA ALA A 48 3.11 7.74 16.01
C ALA A 48 4.05 8.78 16.65
N LEU A 49 3.88 10.08 16.36
CA LEU A 49 4.68 11.15 16.98
C LEU A 49 4.47 11.27 18.49
N GLN A 50 3.34 10.81 19.03
CA GLN A 50 3.08 10.77 20.47
C GLN A 50 3.68 9.55 21.16
N ASN A 51 4.18 8.56 20.42
CA ASN A 51 4.75 7.35 21.00
C ASN A 51 6.18 7.64 21.49
N PRO A 52 6.44 7.68 22.81
CA PRO A 52 7.78 7.92 23.34
C PRO A 52 8.75 6.80 22.98
N GLY A 53 8.24 5.59 22.70
CA GLY A 53 9.03 4.44 22.26
C GLY A 53 9.72 4.64 20.92
N ILE A 54 9.25 5.56 20.07
CA ILE A 54 9.90 5.89 18.78
C ILE A 54 11.15 6.77 18.99
N PHE A 55 11.23 7.51 20.10
CA PHE A 55 12.31 8.47 20.37
C PHE A 55 13.33 7.93 21.38
N THR A 56 13.64 6.64 21.33
CA THR A 56 14.70 6.05 22.18
C THR A 56 16.08 6.27 21.57
N SER A 57 17.14 6.19 22.39
CA SER A 57 18.53 6.36 21.95
C SER A 57 18.94 5.43 20.80
N ARG A 58 18.36 4.23 20.72
CA ARG A 58 18.55 3.27 19.61
C ARG A 58 17.91 3.79 18.32
N HIS A 59 16.70 4.33 18.39
CA HIS A 59 16.01 4.91 17.23
C HIS A 59 16.60 6.26 16.80
N TYR A 60 17.17 7.05 17.70
CA TYR A 60 17.89 8.27 17.31
C TYR A 60 19.12 7.97 16.44
N LYS A 61 19.92 6.96 16.79
CA LYS A 61 21.03 6.50 15.94
C LYS A 61 20.53 6.03 14.57
N GLN A 62 19.39 5.33 14.55
CA GLN A 62 18.76 4.88 13.31
C GLN A 62 18.20 6.04 12.49
N ALA A 63 17.65 7.07 13.13
CA ALA A 63 17.17 8.28 12.49
C ALA A 63 18.34 9.03 11.82
N ALA A 64 19.51 9.11 12.47
CA ALA A 64 20.71 9.68 11.86
C ALA A 64 21.17 8.87 10.64
N ILE A 65 21.20 7.53 10.73
CA ILE A 65 21.50 6.64 9.61
C ILE A 65 20.47 6.82 8.48
N ALA A 66 19.19 6.95 8.82
CA ALA A 66 18.10 7.19 7.87
C ALA A 66 18.26 8.53 7.12
N VAL A 67 18.66 9.60 7.83
CA VAL A 67 18.97 10.89 7.20
C VAL A 67 20.17 10.77 6.27
N ALA A 68 21.25 10.12 6.70
CA ALA A 68 22.43 9.86 5.87
C ALA A 68 22.08 9.02 4.63
N ALA A 69 21.26 7.98 4.79
CA ALA A 69 20.75 7.17 3.70
C ALA A 69 19.87 7.99 2.75
N GLY A 70 18.99 8.86 3.26
CA GLY A 70 18.19 9.77 2.45
C GLY A 70 19.05 10.73 1.60
N ILE A 71 20.13 11.25 2.17
CA ILE A 71 21.11 12.07 1.44
C ILE A 71 21.81 11.22 0.37
N LEU A 72 22.28 10.03 0.72
CA LEU A 72 22.94 9.12 -0.22
C LEU A 72 22.03 8.73 -1.39
N ILE A 73 20.78 8.36 -1.11
CA ILE A 73 19.76 8.05 -2.12
C ILE A 73 19.56 9.24 -3.04
N ARG A 74 19.43 10.45 -2.49
CA ARG A 74 19.28 11.68 -3.28
C ARG A 74 20.51 11.93 -4.16
N LEU A 75 21.71 11.68 -3.66
CA LEU A 75 22.94 11.81 -4.45
C LEU A 75 22.98 10.77 -5.58
N LEU A 76 22.72 9.49 -5.29
CA LEU A 76 22.68 8.41 -6.28
C LEU A 76 21.68 8.72 -7.40
N ILE A 77 20.51 9.22 -7.03
CA ILE A 77 19.47 9.66 -7.96
C ILE A 77 19.93 10.86 -8.80
N SER A 78 20.59 11.85 -8.17
CA SER A 78 20.97 13.10 -8.84
C SER A 78 22.20 12.93 -9.76
N ILE A 79 23.07 11.96 -9.50
CA ILE A 79 24.33 11.76 -10.27
C ILE A 79 24.07 11.61 -11.78
N PRO A 80 23.16 10.74 -12.26
CA PRO A 80 22.87 10.63 -13.69
C PRO A 80 22.37 11.95 -14.30
N ILE A 81 21.50 12.67 -13.59
CA ILE A 81 20.95 13.95 -14.07
C ILE A 81 22.05 15.02 -14.16
N ILE A 82 22.88 15.12 -13.13
CA ILE A 82 24.03 16.04 -13.11
C ILE A 82 25.03 15.65 -14.20
N GLY A 83 25.31 14.36 -14.38
CA GLY A 83 26.21 13.86 -15.42
C GLY A 83 25.74 14.25 -16.82
N ILE A 84 24.44 14.12 -17.11
CA ILE A 84 23.87 14.56 -18.39
C ILE A 84 23.98 16.08 -18.54
N ARG A 85 23.69 16.85 -17.49
CA ARG A 85 23.85 18.32 -17.52
C ARG A 85 25.30 18.73 -17.78
N VAL A 86 26.26 18.06 -17.15
CA VAL A 86 27.70 18.30 -17.37
C VAL A 86 28.10 17.92 -18.79
N LEU A 87 27.60 16.80 -19.31
CA LEU A 87 27.85 16.38 -20.71
C LEU A 87 27.29 17.40 -21.70
N LEU A 88 26.06 17.88 -21.50
CA LEU A 88 25.45 18.93 -22.33
C LEU A 88 26.24 20.24 -22.25
N TRP A 89 26.73 20.59 -21.06
CA TRP A 89 27.62 21.74 -20.87
C TRP A 89 28.94 21.56 -21.65
N PHE A 90 29.56 20.37 -21.63
CA PHE A 90 30.75 20.10 -22.45
C PHE A 90 30.47 20.19 -23.95
N LEU A 91 29.32 19.67 -24.41
CA LEU A 91 28.91 19.74 -25.82
C LEU A 91 28.63 21.18 -26.27
N SER A 92 28.25 22.08 -25.35
CA SER A 92 28.02 23.51 -25.64
C SER A 92 29.27 24.27 -26.10
N PHE A 93 30.47 23.75 -25.80
CA PHE A 93 31.72 24.33 -26.31
C PHE A 93 31.95 24.03 -27.80
N GLY A 94 31.37 22.96 -28.34
CA GLY A 94 31.54 22.54 -29.72
C GLY A 94 30.32 22.76 -30.63
N ILE A 95 29.13 22.98 -30.05
CA ILE A 95 27.86 23.13 -30.76
C ILE A 95 27.13 24.35 -30.18
N ASP A 96 26.68 25.27 -31.04
CA ASP A 96 25.95 26.46 -30.60
C ASP A 96 24.55 26.10 -30.08
N LEU A 97 24.46 25.84 -28.78
CA LEU A 97 23.25 25.44 -28.07
C LEU A 97 22.40 26.63 -27.59
N ARG A 98 22.77 27.88 -27.89
CA ARG A 98 22.07 29.09 -27.40
C ARG A 98 20.59 29.19 -27.79
N ASN A 99 20.17 28.51 -28.87
CA ASN A 99 18.77 28.46 -29.32
C ASN A 99 18.06 27.12 -28.96
N ALA A 100 18.74 26.19 -28.29
CA ALA A 100 18.23 24.85 -28.06
C ALA A 100 17.45 24.76 -26.73
N THR A 101 16.12 24.93 -26.79
CA THR A 101 15.18 24.62 -25.66
C THR A 101 15.15 23.14 -25.26
N TRP A 102 16.08 22.33 -25.75
CA TRP A 102 16.14 20.89 -25.56
C TRP A 102 16.74 20.51 -24.21
N ASP A 103 17.67 21.30 -23.65
CA ASP A 103 18.30 21.01 -22.35
C ASP A 103 17.25 20.94 -21.22
N ASP A 104 16.46 22.00 -21.03
CA ASP A 104 15.42 22.03 -20.00
C ASP A 104 14.34 20.95 -20.19
N LYS A 105 13.99 20.64 -21.45
CA LYS A 105 13.02 19.58 -21.77
C LYS A 105 13.59 18.18 -21.52
N LEU A 106 14.86 17.95 -21.80
CA LEU A 106 15.54 16.68 -21.55
C LEU A 106 15.77 16.46 -20.07
N VAL A 107 16.32 17.44 -19.35
CA VAL A 107 16.55 17.37 -17.90
C VAL A 107 15.21 17.20 -17.16
N GLY A 108 14.19 17.96 -17.54
CA GLY A 108 12.84 17.81 -16.98
C GLY A 108 12.19 16.46 -17.31
N GLY A 109 12.41 15.95 -18.53
CA GLY A 109 11.94 14.63 -18.95
C GLY A 109 12.62 13.49 -18.18
N LEU A 110 13.93 13.60 -17.92
CA LEU A 110 14.68 12.63 -17.12
C LEU A 110 14.22 12.61 -15.67
N GLY A 111 14.04 13.77 -15.05
CA GLY A 111 13.47 13.86 -13.71
C GLY A 111 12.05 13.26 -13.64
N PHE A 112 11.24 13.47 -14.68
CA PHE A 112 9.91 12.84 -14.76
C PHE A 112 9.99 11.32 -14.90
N VAL A 113 10.88 10.79 -15.75
CA VAL A 113 11.07 9.34 -15.91
C VAL A 113 11.56 8.73 -14.62
N GLU A 114 12.53 9.34 -13.96
CA GLU A 114 13.11 8.86 -12.72
C GLU A 114 12.08 8.84 -11.56
N GLU A 115 11.36 9.95 -11.37
CA GLU A 115 10.39 10.07 -10.28
C GLU A 115 9.09 9.30 -10.54
N HIS A 116 8.56 9.36 -11.76
CA HIS A 116 7.21 8.88 -12.07
C HIS A 116 7.14 7.61 -12.91
N VAL A 117 8.16 7.27 -13.70
CA VAL A 117 8.16 6.04 -14.53
C VAL A 117 8.94 4.93 -13.83
N LEU A 118 10.14 5.24 -13.32
CA LEU A 118 11.02 4.31 -12.63
C LEU A 118 10.76 4.24 -11.13
N GLN A 119 10.08 5.22 -10.54
CA GLN A 119 9.80 5.28 -9.09
C GLN A 119 11.07 5.16 -8.22
N ALA A 120 12.19 5.73 -8.68
CA ALA A 120 13.49 5.54 -8.03
C ALA A 120 13.47 5.87 -6.52
N PRO A 121 12.83 6.97 -6.04
CA PRO A 121 12.78 7.25 -4.61
C PRO A 121 12.14 6.13 -3.78
N LEU A 122 11.00 5.59 -4.24
CA LEU A 122 10.33 4.48 -3.55
C LEU A 122 11.14 3.19 -3.60
N PHE A 123 11.78 2.90 -4.74
CA PHE A 123 12.67 1.75 -4.85
C PHE A 123 13.73 1.75 -3.76
N PHE A 124 14.44 2.87 -3.64
CA PHE A 124 15.52 2.99 -2.67
C PHE A 124 15.00 2.96 -1.23
N MET A 125 13.84 3.57 -0.96
CA MET A 125 13.20 3.45 0.35
C MET A 125 12.85 2.01 0.69
N SER A 126 12.24 1.27 -0.23
CA SER A 126 11.89 -0.14 -0.01
C SER A 126 13.14 -1.02 0.12
N LEU A 127 14.22 -0.70 -0.59
CA LEU A 127 15.49 -1.41 -0.47
C LEU A 127 16.09 -1.25 0.93
N MET A 128 15.96 -0.07 1.56
CA MET A 128 16.48 0.18 2.91
C MET A 128 15.90 -0.75 3.97
N ARG A 129 14.70 -1.28 3.75
CA ARG A 129 14.09 -2.26 4.65
C ARG A 129 14.89 -3.55 4.73
N TYR A 130 15.43 -4.04 3.61
CA TYR A 130 16.27 -5.24 3.59
C TYR A 130 17.64 -5.00 4.24
N VAL A 131 18.07 -3.74 4.28
CA VAL A 131 19.35 -3.32 4.87
C VAL A 131 19.22 -3.05 6.37
N THR A 132 18.03 -2.65 6.85
CA THR A 132 17.83 -2.15 8.23
C THR A 132 16.66 -2.89 8.91
N PRO A 133 16.91 -3.85 9.83
CA PRO A 133 15.87 -4.66 10.50
C PRO A 133 15.00 -3.88 11.49
N THR A 134 15.08 -2.55 11.51
CA THR A 134 14.58 -1.68 12.56
C THR A 134 13.10 -1.29 12.39
N LEU A 135 12.57 -1.49 11.19
CA LEU A 135 11.17 -1.17 10.86
C LEU A 135 10.19 -2.15 11.51
N ASP A 136 10.58 -3.42 11.62
CA ASP A 136 9.78 -4.43 12.30
C ASP A 136 9.70 -4.18 13.81
N ASP A 137 10.83 -3.84 14.44
CA ASP A 137 10.90 -3.40 15.84
C ASP A 137 9.98 -2.17 16.07
N LEU A 138 10.05 -1.18 15.17
CA LEU A 138 9.24 0.04 15.25
C LEU A 138 7.74 -0.23 15.11
N PHE A 139 7.35 -1.13 14.20
CA PHE A 139 5.97 -1.60 14.06
C PHE A 139 5.48 -2.23 15.37
N MET A 140 6.26 -3.16 15.93
CA MET A 140 5.90 -3.90 17.14
C MET A 140 5.82 -3.00 18.37
N ASP A 141 6.75 -2.06 18.54
CA ASP A 141 6.72 -1.08 19.63
C ASP A 141 5.54 -0.12 19.48
N SER A 142 5.15 0.21 18.24
CA SER A 142 3.95 1.01 17.97
C SER A 142 2.66 0.27 18.32
N ILE A 143 2.55 -1.03 17.99
CA ILE A 143 1.41 -1.86 18.45
C ILE A 143 1.35 -1.88 19.98
N ARG A 144 2.48 -2.08 20.67
CA ARG A 144 2.53 -2.09 22.14
C ARG A 144 2.00 -0.79 22.74
N TRP A 145 2.41 0.34 22.16
CA TRP A 145 1.95 1.65 22.62
C TRP A 145 0.46 1.88 22.34
N VAL A 146 -0.06 1.42 21.19
CA VAL A 146 -1.49 1.49 20.87
C VAL A 146 -2.31 0.69 21.87
N ASP A 147 -1.89 -0.53 22.22
CA ASP A 147 -2.58 -1.35 23.23
C ASP A 147 -2.54 -0.72 24.63
N THR A 148 -1.39 -0.20 25.04
CA THR A 148 -1.24 0.48 26.33
C THR A 148 -2.12 1.73 26.41
N THR A 149 -2.15 2.52 25.34
CA THR A 149 -2.99 3.71 25.24
C THR A 149 -4.48 3.35 25.24
N TYR A 150 -4.84 2.26 24.58
CA TYR A 150 -6.21 1.75 24.57
C TYR A 150 -6.67 1.39 25.98
N VAL A 151 -5.89 0.58 26.71
CA VAL A 151 -6.21 0.21 28.10
C VAL A 151 -6.31 1.46 28.97
N ASN A 152 -5.37 2.39 28.85
CA ASN A 152 -5.39 3.64 29.62
C ASN A 152 -6.65 4.49 29.37
N LYS A 153 -7.13 4.55 28.13
CA LYS A 153 -8.35 5.31 27.79
C LYS A 153 -9.62 4.72 28.37
N HIS A 154 -9.69 3.38 28.46
CA HIS A 154 -10.86 2.65 28.92
C HIS A 154 -10.72 2.20 30.39
N LYS A 155 -9.80 2.80 31.17
CA LYS A 155 -9.63 2.51 32.60
C LYS A 155 -10.87 2.81 33.43
N HIS A 156 -11.68 3.77 32.98
CA HIS A 156 -12.89 4.23 33.68
C HIS A 156 -14.16 3.55 33.15
N ASP A 157 -14.03 2.62 32.21
CA ASP A 157 -15.18 1.89 31.67
C ASP A 157 -15.60 0.82 32.68
N GLU A 158 -16.90 0.76 32.98
CA GLU A 158 -17.46 -0.06 34.07
C GLU A 158 -17.33 -1.58 33.84
N ASP A 159 -17.09 -2.02 32.60
CA ASP A 159 -17.06 -3.43 32.24
C ASP A 159 -15.78 -3.84 31.48
N PRO A 160 -14.77 -4.38 32.19
CA PRO A 160 -13.53 -4.87 31.59
C PRO A 160 -13.73 -6.01 30.58
N SER A 161 -14.87 -6.71 30.62
CA SER A 161 -15.14 -7.85 29.72
C SER A 161 -15.51 -7.42 28.29
N LYS A 162 -15.85 -6.14 28.10
CA LYS A 162 -16.14 -5.52 26.79
C LYS A 162 -14.88 -5.01 26.08
N LEU A 163 -13.73 -5.03 26.74
CA LEU A 163 -12.48 -4.56 26.14
C LEU A 163 -12.01 -5.50 25.04
N ARG A 164 -11.52 -4.94 23.95
CA ARG A 164 -10.89 -5.72 22.88
C ARG A 164 -9.65 -6.45 23.42
N PRO A 165 -9.35 -7.68 22.94
CA PRO A 165 -8.07 -8.33 23.19
C PRO A 165 -6.87 -7.50 22.69
N MET A 166 -5.73 -7.64 23.35
CA MET A 166 -4.50 -6.94 22.98
C MET A 166 -3.85 -7.59 21.74
N TYR A 167 -3.24 -6.76 20.88
CA TYR A 167 -2.55 -7.21 19.67
C TYR A 167 -1.12 -7.63 19.97
N TYR A 168 -0.39 -6.81 20.74
CA TYR A 168 1.03 -6.97 21.00
C TYR A 168 1.40 -8.33 21.63
N PRO A 169 0.74 -8.78 22.72
CA PRO A 169 1.13 -10.01 23.41
C PRO A 169 0.99 -11.25 22.52
N ASN A 170 -0.06 -11.29 21.69
CA ASN A 170 -0.32 -12.41 20.78
C ASN A 170 0.60 -12.33 19.56
N LEU A 171 0.74 -11.15 18.92
CA LEU A 171 1.60 -10.98 17.74
C LEU A 171 3.06 -11.34 18.00
N ARG A 172 3.59 -11.05 19.19
CA ARG A 172 4.98 -11.40 19.55
C ARG A 172 5.21 -12.92 19.59
N GLN A 173 4.18 -13.72 19.85
CA GLN A 173 4.29 -15.18 19.93
C GLN A 173 4.35 -15.85 18.55
N TYR A 174 3.94 -15.15 17.49
CA TYR A 174 4.03 -15.67 16.13
C TYR A 174 5.47 -15.62 15.63
N SER A 175 5.94 -16.73 15.06
CA SER A 175 7.20 -16.79 14.34
C SER A 175 7.14 -15.91 13.08
N VAL A 176 8.11 -15.04 12.86
CA VAL A 176 8.23 -14.25 11.63
C VAL A 176 8.70 -15.17 10.51
N ARG A 177 7.94 -15.20 9.41
CA ARG A 177 8.29 -15.94 8.19
C ARG A 177 8.37 -14.95 7.03
N ASP A 178 9.44 -14.99 6.25
CA ASP A 178 9.53 -14.21 5.03
C ASP A 178 8.51 -14.75 4.01
N GLY A 179 7.42 -14.00 3.79
CA GLY A 179 6.28 -14.43 2.98
C GLY A 179 6.57 -14.54 1.48
N THR A 180 7.78 -14.21 1.04
CA THR A 180 8.16 -14.17 -0.39
C THR A 180 9.14 -15.24 -0.83
N THR A 181 9.85 -15.88 0.09
CA THR A 181 10.93 -16.83 -0.17
C THR A 181 10.95 -17.83 0.98
N ASN A 182 10.89 -19.13 0.68
CA ASN A 182 11.07 -20.19 1.68
C ASN A 182 12.54 -20.33 2.11
N SER A 183 13.35 -19.27 1.95
CA SER A 183 14.80 -19.23 2.10
C SER A 183 15.18 -18.16 3.12
N THR A 184 16.16 -18.46 3.96
CA THR A 184 16.68 -17.56 5.01
C THR A 184 17.74 -16.60 4.48
N SER A 185 18.08 -16.65 3.19
CA SER A 185 19.16 -15.85 2.61
C SER A 185 18.72 -14.43 2.24
N THR A 186 19.21 -13.44 2.97
CA THR A 186 18.97 -12.01 2.71
C THR A 186 19.36 -11.59 1.28
N ALA A 187 20.42 -12.18 0.72
CA ALA A 187 20.88 -11.88 -0.64
C ALA A 187 19.89 -12.35 -1.72
N GLU A 188 19.22 -13.49 -1.51
CA GLU A 188 18.19 -14.00 -2.40
C GLU A 188 16.93 -13.09 -2.37
N ASN A 189 16.57 -12.60 -1.19
CA ASN A 189 15.45 -11.68 -1.02
C ASN A 189 15.69 -10.34 -1.73
N ILE A 190 16.91 -9.80 -1.61
CA ILE A 190 17.32 -8.57 -2.29
C ILE A 190 17.33 -8.75 -3.80
N SER A 191 17.93 -9.83 -4.32
CA SER A 191 18.00 -10.06 -5.77
C SER A 191 16.61 -10.25 -6.38
N MET A 192 15.72 -10.97 -5.69
CA MET A 192 14.35 -11.15 -6.13
C MET A 192 13.55 -9.84 -6.08
N PHE A 193 13.78 -8.99 -5.07
CA PHE A 193 13.21 -7.65 -5.01
C PHE A 193 13.67 -6.79 -6.19
N ILE A 194 14.98 -6.73 -6.45
CA ILE A 194 15.57 -5.97 -7.56
C ILE A 194 15.00 -6.44 -8.90
N TYR A 195 14.95 -7.76 -9.14
CA TYR A 195 14.39 -8.31 -10.38
C TYR A 195 12.91 -7.92 -10.58
N ARG A 196 12.09 -8.04 -9.53
CA ARG A 196 10.68 -7.64 -9.57
C ARG A 196 10.52 -6.15 -9.86
N PHE A 197 11.38 -5.32 -9.28
CA PHE A 197 11.35 -3.88 -9.50
C PHE A 197 11.81 -3.52 -10.92
N ALA A 198 12.95 -4.07 -11.37
CA ALA A 198 13.48 -3.87 -12.72
C ALA A 198 12.49 -4.31 -13.80
N ARG A 199 11.84 -5.47 -13.63
CA ARG A 199 10.80 -5.94 -14.55
C ARG A 199 9.61 -4.96 -14.63
N LYS A 200 9.17 -4.42 -13.50
CA LYS A 200 8.09 -3.40 -13.48
C LYS A 200 8.54 -2.10 -14.15
N GLY A 201 9.76 -1.63 -13.84
CA GLY A 201 10.34 -0.45 -14.46
C GLY A 201 10.46 -0.58 -15.98
N ALA A 202 10.89 -1.74 -16.47
CA ALA A 202 10.98 -2.03 -17.90
C ALA A 202 9.61 -2.02 -18.58
N ILE A 203 8.58 -2.61 -17.96
CA ILE A 203 7.19 -2.55 -18.48
C ILE A 203 6.69 -1.11 -18.51
N SER A 204 6.88 -0.34 -17.43
CA SER A 204 6.49 1.07 -17.37
C SER A 204 7.20 1.90 -18.43
N LEU A 205 8.50 1.67 -18.65
CA LEU A 205 9.28 2.35 -19.67
C LEU A 205 8.81 1.98 -21.08
N ALA A 206 8.49 0.71 -21.33
CA ALA A 206 7.95 0.25 -22.61
C ALA A 206 6.58 0.88 -22.91
N VAL A 207 5.68 0.93 -21.92
CA VAL A 207 4.36 1.60 -22.05
C VAL A 207 4.55 3.10 -22.29
N PHE A 208 5.47 3.74 -21.57
CA PHE A 208 5.79 5.14 -21.75
C PHE A 208 6.34 5.42 -23.15
N ALA A 209 7.30 4.63 -23.63
CA ALA A 209 7.86 4.73 -24.98
C ALA A 209 6.79 4.50 -26.07
N ALA A 210 5.95 3.48 -25.92
CA ALA A 210 4.85 3.20 -26.83
C ALA A 210 3.81 4.35 -26.88
N SER A 211 3.68 5.14 -25.80
CA SER A 211 2.82 6.32 -25.79
C SER A 211 3.30 7.45 -26.73
N TYR A 212 4.55 7.40 -27.20
CA TYR A 212 5.10 8.33 -28.19
C TYR A 212 4.87 7.90 -29.64
N LEU A 213 4.32 6.70 -29.89
CA LEU A 213 4.01 6.26 -31.25
C LEU A 213 2.98 7.20 -31.90
N PRO A 214 3.18 7.58 -33.17
CA PRO A 214 2.22 8.41 -33.90
C PRO A 214 0.89 7.67 -34.02
N TYR A 215 -0.22 8.43 -33.98
CA TYR A 215 -1.62 7.97 -34.08
C TYR A 215 -2.12 7.09 -32.90
N ILE A 216 -1.36 6.08 -32.49
CA ILE A 216 -1.78 5.09 -31.48
C ILE A 216 -1.37 5.53 -30.06
N GLY A 217 -0.31 6.32 -29.91
CA GLY A 217 0.28 6.67 -28.62
C GLY A 217 -0.67 7.37 -27.64
N ARG A 218 -1.68 8.10 -28.15
CA ARG A 218 -2.74 8.72 -27.31
C ARG A 218 -3.59 7.69 -26.58
N PHE A 219 -3.77 6.50 -27.12
CA PHE A 219 -4.60 5.43 -26.54
C PHE A 219 -3.81 4.47 -25.65
N VAL A 220 -2.49 4.38 -25.82
CA VAL A 220 -1.64 3.44 -25.08
C VAL A 220 -1.76 3.64 -23.57
N LEU A 221 -1.59 4.87 -23.08
CA LEU A 221 -1.64 5.16 -21.63
C LEU A 221 -3.06 4.95 -21.05
N PRO A 222 -4.15 5.49 -21.62
CA PRO A 222 -5.50 5.18 -21.18
C PRO A 222 -5.81 3.68 -21.19
N ALA A 223 -5.42 2.95 -22.25
CA ALA A 223 -5.70 1.52 -22.37
C ALA A 223 -4.91 0.69 -21.35
N ALA A 224 -3.60 0.94 -21.19
CA ALA A 224 -2.78 0.27 -20.19
C ALA A 224 -3.25 0.56 -18.76
N SER A 225 -3.63 1.82 -18.50
CA SER A 225 -4.16 2.24 -17.21
C SER A 225 -5.52 1.61 -16.93
N PHE A 226 -6.42 1.58 -17.91
CA PHE A 226 -7.71 0.91 -17.82
C PHE A 226 -7.54 -0.59 -17.53
N TRP A 227 -6.70 -1.28 -18.31
CA TRP A 227 -6.46 -2.71 -18.15
C TRP A 227 -5.97 -3.07 -16.74
N THR A 228 -5.16 -2.21 -16.15
CA THR A 228 -4.60 -2.48 -14.82
C THR A 228 -5.52 -2.04 -13.69
N PHE A 229 -6.19 -0.89 -13.82
CA PHE A 229 -7.03 -0.29 -12.79
C PHE A 229 -8.44 -0.89 -12.74
N ASN A 230 -8.97 -1.41 -13.85
CA ASN A 230 -10.32 -2.01 -13.88
C ASN A 230 -10.44 -3.22 -12.93
N ARG A 231 -9.33 -3.94 -12.69
CA ARG A 231 -9.29 -5.09 -11.76
C ARG A 231 -9.46 -4.65 -10.31
N ALA A 232 -9.11 -3.41 -10.02
CA ALA A 232 -9.17 -2.82 -8.70
C ALA A 232 -10.48 -2.08 -8.45
N VAL A 233 -10.97 -1.28 -9.40
CA VAL A 233 -12.10 -0.38 -9.16
C VAL A 233 -13.40 -0.80 -9.86
N GLY A 234 -13.33 -1.84 -10.71
CA GLY A 234 -14.46 -2.29 -11.51
C GLY A 234 -14.56 -1.56 -12.84
N LEU A 235 -15.47 -2.03 -13.71
CA LEU A 235 -15.55 -1.56 -15.10
C LEU A 235 -16.11 -0.13 -15.22
N GLY A 236 -17.04 0.26 -14.34
CA GLY A 236 -17.70 1.58 -14.41
C GLY A 236 -16.74 2.74 -14.23
N PRO A 237 -16.13 2.91 -13.04
CA PRO A 237 -15.26 4.06 -12.78
C PRO A 237 -14.01 4.05 -13.66
N ALA A 238 -13.45 2.87 -13.96
CA ALA A 238 -12.30 2.77 -14.85
C ALA A 238 -12.64 3.27 -16.26
N SER A 239 -13.81 2.94 -16.80
CA SER A 239 -14.25 3.42 -18.12
C SER A 239 -14.44 4.94 -18.13
N VAL A 240 -15.01 5.51 -17.06
CA VAL A 240 -15.19 6.96 -16.95
C VAL A 240 -13.84 7.68 -16.85
N ILE A 241 -12.96 7.25 -15.93
CA ILE A 241 -11.66 7.89 -15.67
C ILE A 241 -10.75 7.82 -16.91
N PHE A 242 -10.65 6.65 -17.55
CA PHE A 242 -9.75 6.49 -18.70
C PHE A 242 -10.38 6.81 -20.05
N GLY A 243 -11.71 6.74 -20.16
CA GLY A 243 -12.43 7.27 -21.32
C GLY A 243 -12.31 8.79 -21.42
N THR A 244 -12.53 9.51 -20.32
CA THR A 244 -12.24 10.95 -20.24
C THR A 244 -10.73 11.24 -20.28
N GLY A 245 -9.92 10.29 -19.80
CA GLY A 245 -8.46 10.31 -19.85
C GLY A 245 -7.86 10.44 -21.26
N ILE A 246 -8.61 10.10 -22.32
CA ILE A 246 -8.18 10.33 -23.71
C ILE A 246 -8.00 11.83 -23.98
N LEU A 247 -8.74 12.71 -23.30
CA LEU A 247 -8.61 14.17 -23.42
C LEU A 247 -7.53 14.76 -22.50
N LEU A 248 -7.05 13.99 -21.51
CA LEU A 248 -6.07 14.46 -20.54
C LEU A 248 -4.63 14.39 -21.08
N PRO A 249 -3.77 15.36 -20.76
CA PRO A 249 -2.34 15.28 -21.05
C PRO A 249 -1.71 14.03 -20.43
N ARG A 250 -0.85 13.34 -21.20
CA ARG A 250 -0.17 12.08 -20.83
C ARG A 250 0.46 12.12 -19.43
N ARG A 251 1.08 13.25 -19.07
CA ARG A 251 1.72 13.45 -17.76
C ARG A 251 0.79 13.16 -16.59
N TYR A 252 -0.47 13.58 -16.67
CA TYR A 252 -1.42 13.41 -15.55
C TYR A 252 -1.88 11.97 -15.42
N LEU A 253 -2.06 11.26 -16.53
CA LEU A 253 -2.38 9.83 -16.51
C LEU A 253 -1.25 9.02 -15.87
N VAL A 254 0.00 9.33 -16.23
CA VAL A 254 1.17 8.70 -15.63
C VAL A 254 1.24 9.03 -14.14
N ILE A 255 1.13 10.31 -13.74
CA ILE A 255 1.13 10.71 -12.31
C ILE A 255 0.03 9.99 -11.53
N PHE A 256 -1.19 9.90 -12.07
CA PHE A 256 -2.32 9.23 -11.44
C PHE A 256 -2.05 7.73 -11.24
N LEU A 257 -1.70 7.04 -12.33
CA LEU A 257 -1.45 5.60 -12.32
C LEU A 257 -0.28 5.26 -11.39
N GLN A 258 0.75 6.09 -11.45
CA GLN A 258 1.93 5.99 -10.63
C GLN A 258 1.61 6.17 -9.15
N SER A 259 0.84 7.19 -8.79
CA SER A 259 0.40 7.43 -7.41
C SER A 259 -0.42 6.25 -6.90
N TYR A 260 -1.27 5.65 -7.75
CA TYR A 260 -2.05 4.46 -7.41
C TYR A 260 -1.16 3.24 -7.10
N PHE A 261 -0.24 2.88 -7.99
CA PHE A 261 0.63 1.73 -7.74
C PHE A 261 1.63 1.96 -6.61
N SER A 262 2.11 3.19 -6.48
CA SER A 262 3.01 3.60 -5.41
C SER A 262 2.32 3.48 -4.06
N SER A 263 1.13 4.07 -3.92
CA SER A 263 0.30 3.95 -2.71
C SER A 263 0.03 2.49 -2.36
N ARG A 264 -0.39 1.68 -3.33
CA ARG A 264 -0.65 0.24 -3.11
C ARG A 264 0.60 -0.54 -2.70
N SER A 265 1.75 -0.23 -3.30
CA SER A 265 3.01 -0.92 -3.00
C SER A 265 3.51 -0.54 -1.61
N LEU A 266 3.46 0.76 -1.29
CA LEU A 266 3.82 1.29 0.02
C LEU A 266 3.00 0.61 1.12
N VAL A 267 1.68 0.58 1.02
CA VAL A 267 0.85 -0.02 2.07
C VAL A 267 1.07 -1.52 2.23
N ARG A 268 1.37 -2.23 1.14
CA ARG A 268 1.76 -3.65 1.23
C ARG A 268 3.05 -3.82 2.01
N GLU A 269 3.99 -2.92 1.80
CA GLU A 269 5.27 -2.94 2.50
C GLU A 269 5.11 -2.61 3.98
N LEU A 270 4.40 -1.53 4.31
CA LEU A 270 4.13 -1.09 5.69
C LEU A 270 3.31 -2.10 6.51
N LEU A 271 2.54 -2.98 5.86
CA LEU A 271 1.76 -4.02 6.52
C LEU A 271 2.46 -5.38 6.55
N GLU A 272 3.61 -5.50 5.91
CA GLU A 272 4.32 -6.77 5.84
C GLU A 272 4.78 -7.29 7.21
N PRO A 273 5.19 -6.47 8.22
CA PRO A 273 5.44 -6.98 9.58
C PRO A 273 4.27 -7.78 10.16
N TYR A 274 3.04 -7.37 9.87
CA TYR A 274 1.84 -8.11 10.27
C TYR A 274 1.67 -9.40 9.47
N PHE A 275 1.77 -9.34 8.14
CA PHE A 275 1.58 -10.51 7.27
C PHE A 275 2.72 -11.54 7.33
N ALA A 276 3.91 -11.14 7.77
CA ALA A 276 5.03 -12.05 8.02
C ALA A 276 4.80 -12.91 9.27
N ARG A 277 3.95 -12.44 10.20
CA ARG A 277 3.61 -13.16 11.44
C ARG A 277 2.37 -14.04 11.28
N ILE A 278 1.33 -13.50 10.67
CA ILE A 278 0.06 -14.22 10.53
C ILE A 278 0.04 -15.02 9.23
N ARG A 279 -0.32 -16.29 9.33
CA ARG A 279 -0.31 -17.25 8.22
C ARG A 279 -1.47 -17.04 7.25
N PHE A 280 -1.34 -16.04 6.38
CA PHE A 280 -2.22 -15.86 5.22
C PHE A 280 -1.67 -16.61 4.00
N THR A 281 -2.54 -17.30 3.27
CA THR A 281 -2.21 -17.74 1.91
C THR A 281 -2.19 -16.53 0.95
N SER A 282 -1.50 -16.66 -0.20
CA SER A 282 -1.46 -15.61 -1.22
C SER A 282 -2.86 -15.15 -1.67
N GLU A 283 -3.82 -16.08 -1.74
CA GLU A 283 -5.20 -15.76 -2.09
C GLU A 283 -5.94 -15.04 -0.97
N GLN A 284 -5.77 -15.50 0.27
CA GLN A 284 -6.34 -14.86 1.46
C GLN A 284 -5.82 -13.42 1.62
N LYS A 285 -4.50 -13.22 1.51
CA LYS A 285 -3.87 -11.89 1.53
C LYS A 285 -4.45 -11.00 0.42
N ARG A 286 -4.60 -11.53 -0.81
CA ARG A 286 -5.19 -10.78 -1.93
C ARG A 286 -6.64 -10.35 -1.64
N LYS A 287 -7.47 -11.25 -1.08
CA LYS A 287 -8.86 -10.94 -0.69
C LYS A 287 -8.91 -9.90 0.43
N TRP A 288 -8.06 -10.02 1.44
CA TRP A 288 -7.95 -9.06 2.55
C TRP A 288 -7.62 -7.64 2.06
N PHE A 289 -6.63 -7.50 1.16
CA PHE A 289 -6.29 -6.20 0.57
C PHE A 289 -7.42 -5.65 -0.29
N ARG A 290 -8.15 -6.54 -0.99
CA ARG A 290 -9.26 -6.14 -1.86
C ARG A 290 -10.43 -5.61 -1.05
N SER A 291 -10.84 -6.25 0.04
CA SER A 291 -11.99 -5.81 0.86
C SER A 291 -11.77 -4.43 1.51
N ARG A 292 -10.50 -4.02 1.66
CA ARG A 292 -10.09 -2.75 2.30
C ARG A 292 -9.46 -1.77 1.30
N GLU A 293 -9.61 -2.00 0.00
CA GLU A 293 -8.82 -1.33 -1.03
C GLU A 293 -8.95 0.19 -1.02
N GLY A 294 -10.17 0.74 -0.92
CA GLY A 294 -10.39 2.19 -0.85
C GLY A 294 -9.72 2.84 0.37
N LEU A 295 -9.85 2.25 1.56
CA LEU A 295 -9.25 2.75 2.79
C LEU A 295 -7.72 2.69 2.74
N LEU A 296 -7.17 1.55 2.33
CA LEU A 296 -5.72 1.36 2.20
C LEU A 296 -5.14 2.30 1.14
N PHE A 297 -5.86 2.51 0.04
CA PHE A 297 -5.45 3.45 -1.00
C PHE A 297 -5.38 4.89 -0.48
N GLY A 298 -6.40 5.35 0.25
CA GLY A 298 -6.40 6.68 0.88
C GLY A 298 -5.25 6.86 1.88
N PHE A 299 -5.04 5.85 2.73
CA PHE A 299 -3.94 5.83 3.69
C PHE A 299 -2.57 5.90 2.99
N GLY A 300 -2.40 5.09 1.95
CA GLY A 300 -1.18 5.00 1.16
C GLY A 300 -0.90 6.27 0.36
N ILE A 301 -1.92 6.93 -0.19
CA ILE A 301 -1.74 8.21 -0.89
C ILE A 301 -1.30 9.29 0.08
N GLY A 302 -1.89 9.34 1.28
CA GLY A 302 -1.50 10.31 2.30
C GLY A 302 0.00 10.22 2.62
N PHE A 303 0.50 9.02 2.92
CA PHE A 303 1.93 8.83 3.16
C PHE A 303 2.78 8.98 1.91
N TYR A 304 2.29 8.59 0.73
CA TYR A 304 3.01 8.80 -0.52
C TYR A 304 3.33 10.28 -0.77
N ILE A 305 2.39 11.18 -0.50
CA ILE A 305 2.58 12.63 -0.62
C ILE A 305 3.62 13.10 0.42
N LEU A 306 3.51 12.65 1.67
CA LEU A 306 4.46 13.02 2.73
C LEU A 306 5.88 12.54 2.43
N LEU A 307 6.05 11.32 1.90
CA LEU A 307 7.36 10.75 1.56
C LEU A 307 8.08 11.49 0.44
N ARG A 308 7.35 12.19 -0.42
CA ARG A 308 7.94 13.03 -1.49
C ARG A 308 8.59 14.31 -0.95
N VAL A 309 8.38 14.67 0.32
CA VAL A 309 9.08 15.80 0.94
C VAL A 309 10.58 15.48 1.02
N PRO A 310 11.44 16.26 0.32
CA PRO A 310 12.88 16.01 0.31
C PRO A 310 13.48 16.00 1.71
N LEU A 311 14.53 15.20 1.91
CA LEU A 311 15.29 15.04 3.18
C LEU A 311 14.52 14.35 4.32
N LEU A 312 13.20 14.46 4.38
CA LEU A 312 12.38 13.86 5.44
C LEU A 312 11.79 12.50 5.07
N GLY A 313 11.80 12.11 3.80
CA GLY A 313 11.17 10.86 3.33
C GLY A 313 11.51 9.61 4.15
N VAL A 314 12.78 9.39 4.51
CA VAL A 314 13.16 8.20 5.30
C VAL A 314 12.66 8.28 6.75
N LEU A 315 12.64 9.48 7.36
CA LEU A 315 12.07 9.67 8.70
C LEU A 315 10.54 9.48 8.68
N ILE A 316 9.89 10.02 7.65
CA ILE A 316 8.46 9.87 7.41
C ILE A 316 8.12 8.39 7.18
N TYR A 317 9.01 7.61 6.56
CA TYR A 317 8.81 6.17 6.41
C TYR A 317 8.71 5.46 7.78
N GLY A 318 9.55 5.81 8.75
CA GLY A 318 9.42 5.29 10.13
C GLY A 318 8.08 5.68 10.76
N ILE A 319 7.65 6.94 10.59
CA ILE A 319 6.32 7.39 11.05
C ILE A 319 5.21 6.61 10.35
N ALA A 320 5.35 6.32 9.05
CA ALA A 320 4.38 5.57 8.26
C ALA A 320 4.27 4.12 8.76
N GLU A 321 5.39 3.49 9.09
CA GLU A 321 5.45 2.13 9.66
C GLU A 321 4.74 2.07 11.03
N ALA A 322 5.02 3.03 11.91
CA ALA A 322 4.33 3.18 13.18
C ALA A 322 2.83 3.48 13.02
N SER A 323 2.46 4.25 11.99
CA SER A 323 1.07 4.55 11.66
C SER A 323 0.34 3.35 11.07
N ALA A 324 1.05 2.46 10.36
CA ALA A 324 0.50 1.22 9.84
C ALA A 324 0.18 0.23 10.97
N ALA A 325 0.95 0.24 12.05
CA ALA A 325 0.59 -0.46 13.29
C ALA A 325 -0.72 0.07 13.89
N TYR A 326 -0.95 1.38 13.90
CA TYR A 326 -2.25 1.91 14.31
C TYR A 326 -3.37 1.50 13.32
N LEU A 327 -3.11 1.59 12.02
CA LEU A 327 -4.06 1.19 10.97
C LEU A 327 -4.53 -0.25 11.14
N ILE A 328 -3.64 -1.21 11.40
CA ILE A 328 -4.03 -2.63 11.50
C ILE A 328 -5.04 -2.86 12.62
N THR A 329 -4.92 -2.14 13.74
CA THR A 329 -5.87 -2.23 14.87
C THR A 329 -7.28 -1.74 14.53
N LYS A 330 -7.43 -0.98 13.44
CA LYS A 330 -8.73 -0.44 12.99
C LYS A 330 -9.40 -1.27 11.90
N VAL A 331 -8.61 -2.07 11.18
CA VAL A 331 -9.07 -2.76 9.97
C VAL A 331 -9.02 -4.28 10.08
N SER A 332 -8.43 -4.82 11.14
CA SER A 332 -8.39 -6.25 11.44
C SER A 332 -8.60 -6.48 12.92
N ASP A 333 -9.14 -7.63 13.26
CA ASP A 333 -9.34 -8.04 14.65
C ASP A 333 -8.00 -8.41 15.30
N PRO A 334 -7.90 -8.37 16.65
CA PRO A 334 -6.70 -8.84 17.35
C PRO A 334 -6.47 -10.32 17.05
N PRO A 335 -5.24 -10.73 16.71
CA PRO A 335 -4.96 -12.14 16.49
C PRO A 335 -5.08 -12.92 17.79
N PRO A 336 -5.61 -14.16 17.75
CA PRO A 336 -5.57 -15.07 18.89
C PRO A 336 -4.14 -15.56 19.15
N PRO A 337 -3.87 -16.23 20.28
CA PRO A 337 -2.62 -16.94 20.49
C PRO A 337 -2.34 -17.94 19.37
N PRO A 338 -1.06 -18.26 19.04
CA PRO A 338 -0.72 -19.16 17.93
C PRO A 338 -1.38 -20.54 18.01
N SER A 339 -1.66 -21.05 19.22
CA SER A 339 -2.39 -22.29 19.48
C SER A 339 -3.81 -22.31 18.93
N GLU A 340 -4.46 -21.15 18.84
CA GLU A 340 -5.85 -20.94 18.42
C GLU A 340 -5.94 -20.16 17.09
N SER A 341 -4.83 -20.11 16.36
CA SER A 341 -4.72 -19.34 15.11
C SER A 341 -5.44 -19.97 13.91
N SER A 342 -5.97 -21.18 14.03
CA SER A 342 -6.70 -21.83 12.95
C SER A 342 -8.02 -21.10 12.63
N GLY A 343 -8.33 -20.95 11.35
CA GLY A 343 -9.48 -20.17 10.89
C GLY A 343 -9.38 -18.64 11.05
N PHE A 344 -8.37 -18.10 11.77
CA PHE A 344 -8.25 -16.65 11.98
C PHE A 344 -8.08 -15.90 10.65
N ALA A 345 -7.14 -16.31 9.79
CA ALA A 345 -6.89 -15.65 8.51
C ALA A 345 -8.14 -15.63 7.60
N GLU A 346 -8.97 -16.67 7.68
CA GLU A 346 -10.22 -16.79 6.93
C GLU A 346 -11.32 -15.85 7.46
N SER A 347 -11.41 -15.70 8.79
CA SER A 347 -12.33 -14.73 9.40
C SER A 347 -12.06 -13.28 8.98
N GLN A 348 -10.80 -12.97 8.65
CA GLN A 348 -10.34 -11.60 8.33
C GLN A 348 -10.50 -11.21 6.86
N LEU A 349 -10.92 -12.12 5.97
CA LEU A 349 -11.02 -11.84 4.53
C LEU A 349 -11.97 -10.69 4.21
N GLU A 350 -13.07 -10.61 4.93
CA GLU A 350 -14.06 -9.54 4.82
C GLU A 350 -13.86 -8.49 5.91
N TRP A 351 -14.11 -7.22 5.57
CA TRP A 351 -14.08 -6.14 6.55
C TRP A 351 -15.47 -5.97 7.17
N ARG A 352 -15.77 -6.80 8.17
CA ARG A 352 -17.10 -6.91 8.79
C ARG A 352 -17.59 -5.58 9.40
N ASN A 353 -16.69 -4.87 10.09
CA ASN A 353 -17.02 -3.62 10.80
C ASN A 353 -16.90 -2.35 9.93
N LYS A 354 -16.85 -2.50 8.60
CA LYS A 354 -16.62 -1.38 7.67
C LYS A 354 -17.59 -0.22 7.85
N GLN A 355 -18.89 -0.49 7.76
CA GLN A 355 -19.92 0.58 7.77
C GLN A 355 -19.89 1.35 9.09
N LYS A 356 -19.78 0.63 10.21
CA LYS A 356 -19.66 1.21 11.55
C LYS A 356 -18.42 2.12 11.61
N PHE A 357 -17.28 1.66 11.11
CA PHE A 357 -16.03 2.43 11.11
C PHE A 357 -16.06 3.69 10.24
N LEU A 358 -16.67 3.61 9.05
CA LEU A 358 -16.77 4.73 8.12
C LEU A 358 -17.68 5.85 8.64
N ASN A 359 -18.64 5.53 9.52
CA ASN A 359 -19.60 6.49 10.08
C ASN A 359 -19.15 7.15 11.39
N LEU A 360 -18.03 6.73 11.97
CA LEU A 360 -17.53 7.33 13.21
C LEU A 360 -16.98 8.75 13.02
N SER A 361 -17.13 9.59 14.05
CA SER A 361 -16.36 10.83 14.14
C SER A 361 -14.85 10.56 14.27
N LEU A 362 -14.02 11.53 13.85
CA LEU A 362 -12.56 11.42 13.95
C LEU A 362 -12.06 11.31 15.40
N ALA A 363 -12.72 11.98 16.33
CA ALA A 363 -12.40 11.90 17.75
C ALA A 363 -12.66 10.50 18.33
N ASN A 364 -13.64 9.78 17.77
CA ASN A 364 -14.11 8.49 18.27
C ASN A 364 -13.58 7.30 17.46
N MET A 365 -12.49 7.45 16.72
CA MET A 365 -11.89 6.34 15.94
C MET A 365 -11.40 5.18 16.82
N ASP A 366 -11.34 5.38 18.13
CA ASP A 366 -11.01 4.36 19.13
C ASP A 366 -12.23 3.67 19.76
N SER A 367 -13.47 4.03 19.41
CA SER A 367 -14.66 3.51 20.10
C SER A 367 -15.26 2.23 19.51
N ILE A 368 -14.93 1.84 18.27
CA ILE A 368 -15.44 0.59 17.67
C ILE A 368 -14.47 -0.54 17.90
N HIS A 369 -14.82 -1.41 18.83
CA HIS A 369 -14.23 -2.75 18.92
C HIS A 369 -15.30 -3.72 19.43
N ASP A 370 -15.93 -4.45 18.51
CA ASP A 370 -16.80 -5.55 18.87
C ASP A 370 -15.93 -6.78 19.19
N LYS A 371 -16.31 -7.58 20.19
CA LYS A 371 -15.59 -8.81 20.53
C LYS A 371 -15.55 -9.71 19.29
N PRO A 372 -14.36 -10.17 18.85
CA PRO A 372 -14.29 -11.02 17.68
C PRO A 372 -14.99 -12.37 17.95
N PRO A 373 -15.61 -12.98 16.92
CA PRO A 373 -16.26 -14.27 17.07
C PRO A 373 -15.22 -15.39 17.26
N PRO A 374 -15.64 -16.56 17.79
CA PRO A 374 -14.76 -17.74 17.89
C PRO A 374 -14.25 -18.16 16.51
N TYR A 375 -12.92 -18.29 16.36
CA TYR A 375 -12.28 -18.58 15.06
C TYR A 375 -12.29 -20.08 14.70
N SER A 376 -12.47 -20.97 15.69
CA SER A 376 -12.51 -22.43 15.52
C SER A 376 -13.60 -22.92 14.57
N ILE A 377 -14.66 -22.14 14.36
CA ILE A 377 -15.80 -22.46 13.48
C ILE A 377 -15.43 -22.28 11.99
N HIS A 378 -14.39 -21.50 11.70
CA HIS A 378 -13.92 -21.21 10.33
C HIS A 378 -12.66 -22.01 9.97
N ASP A 379 -12.36 -23.10 10.68
CA ASP A 379 -11.22 -23.96 10.37
C ASP A 379 -11.50 -24.79 9.10
N PRO A 380 -10.72 -24.64 8.01
CA PRO A 380 -10.86 -25.50 6.84
C PRO A 380 -10.46 -26.97 7.12
N ASN A 381 -9.82 -27.25 8.26
CA ASN A 381 -9.53 -28.59 8.76
C ASN A 381 -9.95 -28.71 10.24
N PRO A 382 -11.24 -28.85 10.54
CA PRO A 382 -11.70 -29.01 11.91
C PRO A 382 -11.01 -30.23 12.52
N LYS A 383 -10.31 -30.05 13.64
CA LYS A 383 -9.85 -31.18 14.45
C LYS A 383 -11.10 -31.88 14.94
N THR A 384 -11.33 -33.10 14.46
CA THR A 384 -12.37 -33.99 14.99
C THR A 384 -12.11 -34.13 16.47
N GLU A 385 -13.02 -33.60 17.30
CA GLU A 385 -13.01 -33.85 18.73
C GLU A 385 -13.14 -35.37 18.94
N LEU A 386 -12.19 -35.95 19.67
CA LEU A 386 -12.16 -37.34 20.10
C LEU A 386 -12.87 -37.49 21.44
#